data_AF-A0A134BR63-F1
#
_entry.id   AF-A0A134BR63-F1
#
_cell.length_a   1.000
_cell.length_b   1.000
_cell.length_c   1.000
_cell.angle_alpha   90.00
_cell.angle_beta   90.00
_cell.angle_gamma   90.00
#
_symmetry.space_group_name_H-M   'P 1'
#
loop_
_entity.id
_entity.type
_entity.pdbx_description
1 polymer ?
#
loop_
_entity_poly.entity_id
_entity_poly.type
_entity_poly.pdbx_seq_one_letter_code
_entity_poly.pdbx_strand_id
1 'polypeptide(L)'
;MKHSRLLLASILAICCSLHLQAQSIDTVNVAQFGARANSFENCTKALRQAIEYCRTHHVKVLTFENGRYDLWPEGAQRRDFYISNTSSEIECPSKTKVIGLLLDSLQNLTIEGNGATLMYHGKMTMLSTWHSSEIKLHNLHFDFERPGGSELTYIKQDGKATLI
;
A
#
# COMPACT_ATOMS: atom_id res chain seq x y z
N MET A 1 -1.20 26.88 56.77
CA MET A 1 -1.96 25.72 56.23
C MET A 1 -2.67 25.98 54.89
N LYS A 2 -3.29 27.15 54.65
CA LYS A 2 -3.96 27.45 53.35
C LYS A 2 -3.00 27.51 52.15
N HIS A 3 -1.82 28.14 52.30
CA HIS A 3 -0.83 28.24 51.21
C HIS A 3 -0.27 26.89 50.75
N SER A 4 -0.11 25.92 51.65
CA SER A 4 0.35 24.56 51.33
C SER A 4 -0.70 23.77 50.51
N ARG A 5 -1.99 24.00 50.75
CA ARG A 5 -3.09 23.40 49.95
C ARG A 5 -3.20 24.01 48.55
N LEU A 6 -2.94 25.31 48.40
CA LEU A 6 -2.89 25.96 47.08
C LEU A 6 -1.68 25.48 46.26
N LEU A 7 -0.49 25.36 46.87
CA LEU A 7 0.70 24.84 46.20
C LEU A 7 0.53 23.38 45.73
N LEU A 8 -0.09 22.51 46.54
CA LEU A 8 -0.38 21.14 46.12
C LEU A 8 -1.39 21.08 44.96
N ALA A 9 -2.41 21.94 44.96
CA ALA A 9 -3.40 21.99 43.88
C ALA A 9 -2.78 22.48 42.56
N SER A 10 -1.85 23.44 42.61
CA SER A 10 -1.11 23.93 41.44
C SER A 10 -0.19 22.87 40.85
N ILE A 11 0.50 22.08 41.68
CA ILE A 11 1.40 21.01 41.24
C ILE A 11 0.60 19.86 40.59
N LEU A 12 -0.56 19.50 41.16
CA LEU A 12 -1.43 18.46 40.61
C LEU A 12 -2.04 18.85 39.25
N ALA A 13 -2.38 20.12 39.05
CA ALA A 13 -2.87 20.63 37.77
C ALA A 13 -1.79 20.62 36.68
N ILE A 14 -0.53 20.98 37.02
CA ILE A 14 0.61 20.94 36.10
C ILE A 14 0.96 19.48 35.72
N CYS A 15 0.88 18.54 36.67
CA CYS A 15 1.04 17.11 36.40
C CYS A 15 -0.06 16.53 35.49
N CYS A 16 -1.31 17.00 35.62
CA CYS A 16 -2.39 16.58 34.72
C CYS A 16 -2.21 17.09 33.28
N SER A 17 -1.65 18.29 33.08
CA SER A 17 -1.36 18.82 31.73
C SER A 17 -0.19 18.13 31.03
N LEU A 18 0.72 17.49 31.76
CA LEU A 18 1.83 16.71 31.20
C LEU A 18 1.44 15.27 30.82
N HIS A 19 0.25 14.81 31.20
CA HIS A 19 -0.29 13.50 30.85
C HIS A 19 -1.27 13.51 29.68
N LEU A 20 -1.40 14.64 28.97
CA LEU A 20 -1.92 14.61 27.60
C LEU A 20 -0.83 14.11 26.65
N GLN A 21 -0.31 12.90 26.92
CA GLN A 21 0.41 12.15 25.90
C GLN A 21 -0.58 11.92 24.76
N ALA A 22 -0.25 12.46 23.58
CA ALA A 22 -0.92 12.08 22.36
C ALA A 22 -0.93 10.54 22.30
N GLN A 23 -2.12 9.94 22.40
CA GLN A 23 -2.26 8.52 22.05
C GLN A 23 -1.85 8.40 20.59
N SER A 24 -0.64 7.89 20.34
CA SER A 24 -0.21 7.55 18.99
C SER A 24 -1.11 6.42 18.51
N ILE A 25 -1.91 6.68 17.48
CA ILE A 25 -2.64 5.61 16.79
C ILE A 25 -1.57 4.76 16.10
N ASP A 26 -1.25 3.63 16.73
CA ASP A 26 -0.17 2.77 16.30
C ASP A 26 -0.60 1.83 15.17
N THR A 27 -1.90 1.57 15.08
CA THR A 27 -2.52 0.68 14.10
C THR A 27 -3.74 1.33 13.46
N VAL A 28 -3.83 1.24 12.14
CA VAL A 28 -5.00 1.67 11.36
C VAL A 28 -5.46 0.57 10.42
N ASN A 29 -6.73 0.60 10.03
CA ASN A 29 -7.28 -0.35 9.07
C ASN A 29 -7.68 0.37 7.78
N VAL A 30 -7.42 -0.24 6.62
CA VAL A 30 -7.73 0.35 5.30
C VAL A 30 -9.22 0.68 5.11
N ALA A 31 -10.14 0.00 5.82
CA ALA A 31 -11.57 0.28 5.80
C ALA A 31 -11.90 1.68 6.34
N GLN A 32 -11.07 2.23 7.25
CA GLN A 32 -11.22 3.60 7.75
C GLN A 32 -11.04 4.66 6.65
N PHE A 33 -10.43 4.27 5.52
CA PHE A 33 -10.22 5.11 4.34
C PHE A 33 -11.16 4.74 3.18
N GLY A 34 -12.09 3.81 3.41
CA GLY A 34 -13.08 3.38 2.41
C GLY A 34 -12.67 2.21 1.52
N ALA A 35 -11.54 1.54 1.80
CA ALA A 35 -11.19 0.32 1.08
C ALA A 35 -11.99 -0.85 1.66
N ARG A 36 -12.89 -1.44 0.85
CA ARG A 36 -13.80 -2.51 1.28
C ARG A 36 -13.44 -3.84 0.63
N ALA A 37 -13.23 -4.85 1.45
CA ALA A 37 -13.00 -6.21 0.99
C ALA A 37 -14.21 -6.74 0.19
N ASN A 38 -13.92 -7.51 -0.86
CA ASN A 38 -14.89 -8.21 -1.71
C ASN A 38 -15.96 -7.29 -2.34
N SER A 39 -15.66 -6.00 -2.47
CA SER A 39 -16.61 -5.00 -3.00
C SER A 39 -16.55 -4.86 -4.52
N PHE A 40 -15.46 -5.30 -5.15
CA PHE A 40 -15.13 -5.01 -6.55
C PHE A 40 -15.02 -3.51 -6.88
N GLU A 41 -14.99 -2.65 -5.85
CA GLU A 41 -14.81 -1.22 -6.01
C GLU A 41 -13.33 -0.87 -6.13
N ASN A 42 -13.03 0.20 -6.88
CA ASN A 42 -11.67 0.67 -7.03
C ASN A 42 -11.13 1.25 -5.70
N CYS A 43 -10.31 0.46 -5.01
CA CYS A 43 -9.71 0.79 -3.73
C CYS A 43 -8.45 1.67 -3.85
N THR A 44 -7.94 1.95 -5.06
CA THR A 44 -6.66 2.63 -5.27
C THR A 44 -6.56 3.97 -4.53
N LYS A 45 -7.61 4.80 -4.58
CA LYS A 45 -7.62 6.10 -3.88
C LYS A 45 -7.61 5.94 -2.36
N ALA A 46 -8.41 5.00 -1.83
CA ALA A 46 -8.50 4.73 -0.41
C ALA A 46 -7.15 4.23 0.16
N LEU A 47 -6.51 3.30 -0.54
CA LEU A 47 -5.20 2.77 -0.14
C LEU A 47 -4.10 3.84 -0.17
N ARG A 48 -4.12 4.74 -1.17
CA ARG A 48 -3.21 5.89 -1.20
C ARG A 48 -3.43 6.82 0.00
N GLN A 49 -4.68 7.07 0.38
CA GLN A 49 -5.01 7.89 1.56
C GLN A 49 -4.57 7.21 2.86
N ALA A 50 -4.72 5.88 2.96
CA ALA A 50 -4.25 5.12 4.10
C ALA A 50 -2.72 5.20 4.27
N ILE A 51 -1.97 5.01 3.17
CA ILE A 51 -0.50 5.13 3.17
C ILE A 51 -0.06 6.54 3.58
N GLU A 52 -0.69 7.57 3.01
CA GLU A 52 -0.39 8.96 3.33
C GLU A 52 -0.67 9.29 4.81
N TYR A 53 -1.74 8.71 5.37
CA TYR A 53 -2.03 8.82 6.79
C TYR A 53 -0.96 8.14 7.64
N CYS A 54 -0.56 6.92 7.29
CA CYS A 54 0.51 6.21 7.99
C CYS A 54 1.82 7.02 8.00
N ARG A 55 2.15 7.64 6.86
CA ARG A 55 3.32 8.53 6.72
C ARG A 55 3.21 9.77 7.61
N THR A 56 2.07 10.44 7.59
CA THR A 56 1.85 11.71 8.31
C THR A 56 1.81 11.50 9.83
N HIS A 57 1.22 10.40 10.27
CA HIS A 57 0.97 10.12 11.68
C HIS A 57 1.93 9.09 12.29
N HIS A 58 2.93 8.62 11.53
CA HIS A 58 3.94 7.66 11.97
C HIS A 58 3.34 6.34 12.50
N VAL A 59 2.23 5.91 11.89
CA VAL A 59 1.55 4.64 12.21
C VAL A 59 2.51 3.47 11.99
N LYS A 60 2.45 2.47 12.87
CA LYS A 60 3.36 1.31 12.83
C LYS A 60 2.74 0.10 12.13
N VAL A 61 1.42 -0.03 12.15
CA VAL A 61 0.72 -1.14 11.50
C VAL A 61 -0.45 -0.65 10.65
N LEU A 62 -0.41 -0.96 9.36
CA LEU A 62 -1.55 -0.84 8.46
C LEU A 62 -2.17 -2.22 8.25
N THR A 63 -3.44 -2.38 8.58
CA THR A 63 -4.14 -3.66 8.53
C THR A 63 -5.18 -3.71 7.42
N PHE A 64 -5.32 -4.88 6.83
CA PHE A 64 -6.41 -5.24 5.93
C PHE A 64 -7.36 -6.22 6.62
N GLU A 65 -8.64 -6.18 6.29
CA GLU A 65 -9.53 -7.32 6.54
C GLU A 65 -9.28 -8.38 5.48
N ASN A 66 -9.46 -9.67 5.81
CA ASN A 66 -9.35 -10.75 4.84
C ASN A 66 -10.32 -10.53 3.67
N GLY A 67 -9.82 -10.73 2.45
CA GLY A 67 -10.64 -10.68 1.24
C GLY A 67 -9.91 -10.03 0.07
N ARG A 68 -10.67 -9.84 -1.02
CA ARG A 68 -10.18 -9.27 -2.26
C ARG A 68 -10.35 -7.75 -2.29
N TYR A 69 -9.32 -7.02 -2.70
CA TYR A 69 -9.36 -5.58 -2.92
C TYR A 69 -8.93 -5.29 -4.34
N ASP A 70 -9.78 -4.61 -5.10
CA ASP A 70 -9.54 -4.36 -6.52
C ASP A 70 -8.93 -2.97 -6.74
N LEU A 71 -7.84 -2.92 -7.51
CA LEU A 71 -7.10 -1.70 -7.81
C LEU A 71 -7.08 -1.47 -9.32
N TRP A 72 -7.50 -0.28 -9.75
CA TRP A 72 -7.42 0.15 -11.15
C TRP A 72 -6.44 1.32 -11.34
N PRO A 73 -6.02 1.61 -12.60
CA PRO A 73 -5.13 2.72 -12.92
C PRO A 73 -5.71 4.10 -12.59
N GLU A 74 -7.03 4.23 -12.57
CA GLU A 74 -7.72 5.45 -12.18
C GLU A 74 -7.46 5.75 -10.70
N GLY A 75 -6.87 6.92 -10.43
CA GLY A 75 -6.49 7.34 -9.09
C GLY A 75 -5.15 6.78 -8.59
N ALA A 76 -4.47 5.95 -9.38
CA ALA A 76 -3.14 5.44 -9.08
C ALA A 76 -2.07 6.53 -9.22
N GLN A 77 -1.01 6.40 -8.43
CA GLN A 77 0.13 7.32 -8.55
C GLN A 77 0.94 6.99 -9.80
N ARG A 78 1.45 8.05 -10.44
CA ARG A 78 2.32 7.97 -11.62
C ARG A 78 3.65 8.61 -11.26
N ARG A 79 4.72 7.84 -11.37
CA ARG A 79 6.09 8.28 -11.09
C ARG A 79 7.02 7.71 -12.15
N ASP A 80 8.07 8.44 -12.46
CA ASP A 80 9.13 7.89 -13.30
C ASP A 80 10.04 6.99 -12.46
N PHE A 81 10.19 5.74 -12.89
CA PHE A 81 11.11 4.80 -12.27
C PHE A 81 12.04 4.15 -13.29
N TYR A 82 13.31 4.09 -12.90
CA TYR A 82 14.38 3.40 -13.61
C TYR A 82 14.69 2.11 -12.86
N ILE A 83 13.96 1.05 -13.21
CA ILE A 83 14.07 -0.25 -12.56
C ILE A 83 15.07 -1.09 -13.35
N SER A 84 16.18 -1.47 -12.72
CA SER A 84 17.19 -2.30 -13.36
C SER A 84 16.59 -3.61 -13.87
N ASN A 85 17.15 -4.14 -14.97
CA ASN A 85 16.81 -5.45 -15.54
C ASN A 85 15.35 -5.63 -16.01
N THR A 86 14.51 -4.58 -16.01
CA THR A 86 13.08 -4.70 -16.37
C THR A 86 12.78 -4.33 -17.82
N SER A 87 13.39 -3.25 -18.34
CA SER A 87 13.14 -2.79 -19.71
C SER A 87 14.21 -1.81 -20.17
N SER A 88 14.60 -1.87 -21.44
CA SER A 88 15.45 -0.85 -22.07
C SER A 88 14.66 0.42 -22.44
N GLU A 89 15.38 1.47 -22.85
CA GLU A 89 14.78 2.68 -23.46
C GLU A 89 14.09 2.39 -24.79
N ILE A 90 14.62 1.46 -25.57
CA ILE A 90 14.05 1.07 -26.86
C ILE A 90 12.73 0.32 -26.66
N GLU A 91 12.70 -0.66 -25.75
CA GLU A 91 11.50 -1.48 -25.49
C GLU A 91 10.41 -0.70 -24.75
N CYS A 92 10.81 0.17 -23.81
CA CYS A 92 9.90 0.96 -23.00
C CYS A 92 10.41 2.41 -22.89
N PRO A 93 10.09 3.27 -23.88
CA PRO A 93 10.57 4.64 -23.90
C PRO A 93 9.98 5.47 -22.73
N SER A 94 8.72 5.22 -22.37
CA SER A 94 8.12 5.86 -21.19
C SER A 94 8.61 5.20 -19.89
N LYS A 95 9.20 6.01 -19.01
CA LYS A 95 9.64 5.58 -17.67
C LYS A 95 8.56 5.80 -16.61
N THR A 96 7.43 6.39 -16.99
CA THR A 96 6.29 6.59 -16.11
C THR A 96 5.63 5.25 -15.79
N LYS A 97 5.65 4.88 -14.52
CA LYS A 97 4.98 3.69 -14.00
C LYS A 97 3.70 4.12 -13.29
N VAL A 98 2.61 3.40 -13.59
CA VAL A 98 1.36 3.48 -12.83
C VAL A 98 1.48 2.51 -11.67
N ILE A 99 1.46 3.00 -10.44
CA ILE A 99 1.77 2.18 -9.26
C ILE A 99 0.51 2.05 -8.43
N GLY A 100 0.07 0.82 -8.18
CA GLY A 100 -1.13 0.59 -7.37
C GLY A 100 -0.88 0.76 -5.88
N LEU A 101 0.25 0.27 -5.36
CA LEU A 101 0.69 0.50 -3.99
C LEU A 101 2.09 1.14 -3.97
N LEU A 102 2.17 2.46 -3.75
CA LEU A 102 3.44 3.17 -3.61
C LEU A 102 3.72 3.45 -2.14
N LEU A 103 4.78 2.86 -1.62
CA LEU A 103 5.29 3.11 -0.27
C LEU A 103 6.46 4.09 -0.38
N ASP A 104 6.18 5.38 -0.23
CA ASP A 104 7.16 6.46 -0.36
C ASP A 104 7.39 7.16 0.98
N SER A 105 8.67 7.32 1.37
CA SER A 105 9.07 8.09 2.55
C SER A 105 8.48 7.55 3.87
N LEU A 106 8.39 6.23 4.00
CA LEU A 106 7.89 5.52 5.19
C LEU A 106 9.04 4.87 5.97
N GLN A 107 8.92 4.80 7.30
CA GLN A 107 9.91 4.16 8.17
C GLN A 107 9.23 3.28 9.22
N ASN A 108 9.67 2.02 9.31
CA ASN A 108 9.19 1.07 10.32
C ASN A 108 7.66 0.87 10.27
N LEU A 109 7.13 0.56 9.09
CA LEU A 109 5.72 0.24 8.85
C LEU A 109 5.57 -1.25 8.57
N THR A 110 4.66 -1.88 9.30
CA THR A 110 4.16 -3.22 9.01
C THR A 110 2.84 -3.12 8.27
N ILE A 111 2.72 -3.82 7.15
CA ILE A 111 1.46 -4.01 6.44
C ILE A 111 1.02 -5.45 6.70
N GLU A 112 -0.01 -5.62 7.52
CA GLU A 112 -0.62 -6.90 7.85
C GLU A 112 -1.86 -7.12 6.98
N GLY A 113 -1.74 -8.04 6.04
CA GLY A 113 -2.78 -8.35 5.08
C GLY A 113 -3.90 -9.23 5.64
N ASN A 114 -3.68 -9.97 6.74
CA ASN A 114 -4.65 -10.94 7.28
C ASN A 114 -5.22 -11.90 6.20
N GLY A 115 -4.43 -12.25 5.19
CA GLY A 115 -4.83 -13.08 4.04
C GLY A 115 -5.54 -12.32 2.92
N ALA A 116 -5.47 -10.99 2.90
CA ALA A 116 -6.02 -10.17 1.82
C ALA A 116 -5.25 -10.34 0.50
N THR A 117 -5.98 -10.20 -0.61
CA THR A 117 -5.43 -10.17 -1.96
C THR A 117 -5.69 -8.82 -2.61
N LEU A 118 -4.63 -8.13 -3.03
CA LEU A 118 -4.72 -6.97 -3.90
C LEU A 118 -4.78 -7.47 -5.35
N MET A 119 -5.93 -7.31 -5.98
CA MET A 119 -6.19 -7.70 -7.37
C MET A 119 -6.06 -6.49 -8.28
N TYR A 120 -5.10 -6.54 -9.20
CA TYR A 120 -4.76 -5.43 -10.08
C TYR A 120 -5.45 -5.57 -11.44
N HIS A 121 -6.00 -4.46 -11.91
CA HIS A 121 -6.67 -4.35 -13.20
C HIS A 121 -5.87 -3.48 -14.17
N GLY A 122 -5.62 -4.01 -15.37
CA GLY A 122 -4.86 -3.30 -16.39
C GLY A 122 -3.35 -3.22 -16.09
N LYS A 123 -2.66 -2.31 -16.79
CA LYS A 123 -1.20 -2.22 -16.75
C LYS A 123 -0.74 -1.39 -15.55
N MET A 124 -0.32 -2.06 -14.48
CA MET A 124 0.15 -1.43 -13.24
C MET A 124 1.41 -2.11 -12.71
N THR A 125 2.24 -1.37 -11.99
CA THR A 125 3.23 -1.91 -11.06
C THR A 125 2.50 -2.19 -9.75
N MET A 126 2.56 -3.43 -9.25
CA MET A 126 1.78 -3.83 -8.07
C MET A 126 2.19 -3.04 -6.83
N LEU A 127 3.48 -3.09 -6.52
CA LEU A 127 4.10 -2.48 -5.35
C LEU A 127 5.38 -1.78 -5.77
N SER A 128 5.64 -0.61 -5.20
CA SER A 128 6.96 0.01 -5.21
C SER A 128 7.27 0.60 -3.85
N THR A 129 8.50 0.38 -3.38
CA THR A 129 9.05 1.03 -2.18
C THR A 129 10.08 2.08 -2.61
N TRP A 130 9.95 3.30 -2.10
CA TRP A 130 10.80 4.43 -2.46
C TRP A 130 11.13 5.24 -1.22
N HIS A 131 12.39 5.67 -1.05
CA HIS A 131 12.86 6.43 0.13
C HIS A 131 12.37 5.89 1.48
N SER A 132 12.21 4.57 1.61
CA SER A 132 11.59 3.93 2.77
C SER A 132 12.52 2.90 3.38
N SER A 133 12.41 2.69 4.69
CA SER A 133 13.21 1.72 5.43
C SER A 133 12.34 0.90 6.41
N GLU A 134 12.77 -0.33 6.70
CA GLU A 134 12.09 -1.22 7.65
C GLU A 134 10.59 -1.45 7.32
N ILE A 135 10.30 -1.69 6.04
CA ILE A 135 8.94 -2.04 5.59
C ILE A 135 8.75 -3.55 5.67
N LYS A 136 7.68 -3.99 6.34
CA LYS A 136 7.33 -5.40 6.49
C LYS A 136 5.98 -5.67 5.84
N LEU A 137 5.89 -6.73 5.04
CA LEU A 137 4.65 -7.22 4.45
C LEU A 137 4.38 -8.61 5.02
N HIS A 138 3.22 -8.79 5.64
CA HIS A 138 2.79 -10.07 6.21
C HIS A 138 1.41 -10.42 5.68
N ASN A 139 1.21 -11.70 5.29
CA ASN A 139 -0.08 -12.26 4.84
C ASN A 139 -0.84 -11.38 3.82
N LEU A 140 -0.11 -10.71 2.93
CA LEU A 140 -0.67 -9.89 1.85
C LEU A 140 -0.30 -10.52 0.51
N HIS A 141 -1.31 -10.78 -0.32
CA HIS A 141 -1.16 -11.39 -1.63
C HIS A 141 -1.37 -10.35 -2.73
N PHE A 142 -0.76 -10.56 -3.89
CA PHE A 142 -0.84 -9.69 -5.05
C PHE A 142 -1.10 -10.54 -6.29
N ASP A 143 -2.03 -10.12 -7.14
CA ASP A 143 -2.34 -10.84 -8.38
C ASP A 143 -2.93 -9.90 -9.45
N PHE A 144 -2.96 -10.33 -10.71
CA PHE A 144 -3.61 -9.60 -11.80
C PHE A 144 -4.86 -10.34 -12.29
N GLU A 145 -5.95 -9.59 -12.49
CA GLU A 145 -7.20 -10.14 -13.02
C GLU A 145 -6.99 -10.76 -14.41
N ARG A 146 -6.13 -10.14 -15.22
CA ARG A 146 -5.64 -10.68 -16.48
C ARG A 146 -4.12 -10.81 -16.40
N PRO A 147 -3.56 -12.03 -16.43
CA PRO A 147 -2.12 -12.24 -16.32
C PRO A 147 -1.38 -11.56 -17.47
N GLY A 148 -0.14 -11.11 -17.25
CA GLY A 148 0.65 -10.43 -18.28
C GLY A 148 0.94 -11.33 -19.50
N GLY A 149 1.21 -12.61 -19.23
CA GLY A 149 1.39 -13.64 -20.25
C GLY A 149 0.07 -14.28 -20.70
N SER A 150 0.12 -15.01 -21.80
CA SER A 150 -0.96 -15.90 -22.22
C SER A 150 -0.39 -17.31 -22.31
N GLU A 151 -1.16 -18.26 -21.83
CA GLU A 151 -0.82 -19.68 -21.88
C GLU A 151 -1.69 -20.36 -22.93
N LEU A 152 -1.11 -21.36 -23.61
CA LEU A 152 -1.81 -22.13 -24.62
C LEU A 152 -1.45 -23.60 -24.49
N THR A 153 -2.43 -24.47 -24.74
CA THR A 153 -2.20 -25.91 -24.86
C THR A 153 -1.84 -26.23 -26.31
N TYR A 154 -0.65 -26.77 -26.54
CA TYR A 154 -0.28 -27.28 -27.85
C TYR A 154 -1.05 -28.57 -28.15
N ILE A 155 -1.71 -28.64 -29.31
CA ILE A 155 -2.53 -29.79 -29.72
C ILE A 155 -1.80 -30.64 -30.77
N LYS A 156 -1.47 -30.04 -31.92
CA LYS A 156 -0.70 -30.66 -33.03
C LYS A 156 -0.26 -29.62 -34.04
N GLN A 157 0.72 -29.97 -34.89
CA GLN A 157 1.12 -29.23 -36.08
C GLN A 157 0.66 -29.99 -37.32
N ASP A 158 -0.21 -29.40 -38.14
CA ASP A 158 -0.63 -30.00 -39.41
C ASP A 158 0.43 -29.74 -40.50
N GLY A 159 0.91 -30.80 -41.14
CA GLY A 159 2.04 -30.73 -42.07
C GLY A 159 1.68 -30.30 -43.49
N LYS A 160 2.27 -29.19 -43.94
CA LYS A 160 2.99 -29.04 -45.22
C LYS A 160 3.79 -27.72 -45.18
N ALA A 161 5.04 -27.78 -44.74
CA ALA A 161 6.00 -26.72 -45.00
C ALA A 161 6.48 -26.85 -46.45
N THR A 162 5.91 -26.05 -47.35
CA THR A 162 6.59 -25.72 -48.61
C THR A 162 7.39 -24.45 -48.33
N LEU A 163 8.70 -24.61 -48.13
CA LEU A 163 9.64 -23.50 -48.22
C LEU A 163 9.64 -23.02 -49.69
N ILE A 164 9.30 -21.76 -49.90
CA ILE A 164 9.68 -20.98 -51.09
C ILE A 164 10.61 -19.87 -50.63
#